data_AF-A0A7C4F8E9-F1
#
_entry.id   AF-A0A7C4F8E9-F1
#
_cell.length_a   1.000
_cell.length_b   1.000
_cell.length_c   1.000
_cell.angle_alpha   90.00
_cell.angle_beta   90.00
_cell.angle_gamma   90.00
#
_symmetry.space_group_name_H-M   'P 1'
#
loop_
_entity.id
_entity.type
_entity.pdbx_description
1 polymer ?
#
loop_
_entity_poly.entity_id
_entity_poly.type
_entity_poly.pdbx_seq_one_letter_code
_entity_poly.pdbx_strand_id
1 'polypeptide(L)'
;MVVLEFIYQFAGAAVPAVIGREKMIGIKAIIQLLASFLAGGLSFLILVLSARLFGPEILGQTAYFAGVLGLMFAFTDLGLSRAHVHFTAARGGNPELAGFLVLKLPLLLLAILAAVIWAGRTTAPLVFFILLANEVFFRLADSLLISFEGQERVWPQNLLKTAAKICRLIAVIWLGYQLATSLGYAFTFLIEAIWIFGGAVFLAKSWFNLSFNRQMVKRYLSYSLPLAAIIPLSYLQENSLVLMLNHWQGSAALGVYTAGFGLFGFIKSFSSSLMVYFFPRISRLNEIKDKASIQRYTDLAVKLSFWLLAPLILLLLLFSRWLVPLALGANYLAAIDIFRIYLLGVLLLAIFAPYDHVLFATNHHRGIVKINLLTTLLLLFLGWQLIPRFGGVGAAWANVIAWLVSGWCQFQLLHQKTGLKFLTDWRLSQLELKYLYGLFNSFSQAVFRAGRKKTGF
;
A
#
# COMPACT_ATOMS: atom_id res chain seq x y z
N MET A 1 0.12 25.75 -13.12
CA MET A 1 0.96 26.94 -13.41
C MET A 1 1.60 27.46 -12.12
N VAL A 2 0.85 27.61 -11.02
CA VAL A 2 1.38 27.97 -9.68
C VAL A 2 2.40 26.95 -9.11
N VAL A 3 2.20 25.65 -9.33
CA VAL A 3 3.19 24.60 -8.94
C VAL A 3 4.48 24.72 -9.76
N LEU A 4 4.41 25.21 -11.00
CA LEU A 4 5.57 25.48 -11.85
C LEU A 4 6.26 26.79 -11.46
N GLU A 5 5.53 27.81 -11.03
CA GLU A 5 6.14 29.04 -10.48
C GLU A 5 6.91 28.79 -9.19
N PHE A 6 6.49 27.83 -8.36
CA PHE A 6 7.24 27.44 -7.16
C PHE A 6 8.59 26.81 -7.48
N ILE A 7 8.64 25.98 -8.53
CA ILE A 7 9.88 25.41 -9.06
C ILE A 7 10.84 26.53 -9.47
N TYR A 8 10.31 27.59 -10.08
CA TYR A 8 11.07 28.75 -10.52
C TYR A 8 11.54 29.67 -9.38
N GLN A 9 10.71 29.91 -8.36
CA GLN A 9 11.05 30.84 -7.27
C GLN A 9 12.06 30.26 -6.27
N PHE A 10 12.16 28.93 -6.16
CA PHE A 10 13.15 28.25 -5.29
C PHE A 10 14.38 27.72 -6.05
N ALA A 11 14.34 27.67 -7.38
CA ALA A 11 15.52 27.48 -8.21
C ALA A 11 16.24 28.83 -8.34
N GLY A 12 17.21 29.08 -7.45
CA GLY A 12 18.20 30.13 -7.67
C GLY A 12 18.75 30.03 -9.09
N ALA A 13 18.88 31.17 -9.75
CA ALA A 13 19.15 31.32 -11.18
C ALA A 13 20.25 30.37 -11.71
N ALA A 14 19.85 29.24 -12.31
CA ALA A 14 20.69 28.46 -13.21
C ALA A 14 19.85 27.49 -14.07
N VAL A 15 19.97 27.64 -15.40
CA VAL A 15 19.80 26.63 -16.46
C VAL A 15 18.39 26.42 -17.09
N PRO A 16 18.17 26.95 -18.32
CA PRO A 16 16.94 26.74 -19.12
C PRO A 16 16.64 25.29 -19.55
N ALA A 17 17.62 24.38 -19.53
CA ALA A 17 17.43 22.98 -19.93
C ALA A 17 16.62 22.13 -18.93
N VAL A 18 16.43 22.61 -17.70
CA VAL A 18 15.68 21.93 -16.63
C VAL A 18 14.15 22.09 -16.79
N ILE A 19 13.72 23.15 -17.50
CA ILE A 19 12.32 23.58 -17.64
C ILE A 19 11.45 22.51 -18.33
N GLY A 20 12.02 21.77 -19.31
CA GLY A 20 11.32 20.69 -20.00
C GLY A 20 11.14 19.44 -19.13
N ARG A 21 12.14 19.08 -18.31
CA ARG A 21 12.09 17.88 -17.45
C ARG A 21 11.13 18.07 -16.28
N GLU A 22 11.10 19.24 -15.65
CA GLU A 22 10.25 19.47 -14.48
C GLU A 22 8.76 19.60 -14.83
N LYS A 23 8.44 20.18 -15.99
CA LYS A 23 7.07 20.18 -16.53
C LYS A 23 6.58 18.76 -16.86
N MET A 24 7.48 17.90 -17.37
CA MET A 24 7.19 16.49 -17.64
C MET A 24 7.06 15.66 -16.35
N ILE A 25 7.85 15.95 -15.32
CA ILE A 25 7.73 15.34 -13.99
C ILE A 25 6.37 15.67 -13.38
N GLY A 26 5.90 16.93 -13.46
CA GLY A 26 4.60 17.36 -12.95
C GLY A 26 3.36 16.79 -13.67
N ILE A 27 3.48 16.40 -14.94
CA ILE A 27 2.39 15.70 -15.67
C ILE A 27 2.34 14.21 -15.30
N LYS A 28 3.49 13.52 -15.27
CA LYS A 28 3.58 12.08 -14.91
C LYS A 28 3.05 11.82 -13.50
N ALA A 29 3.46 12.70 -12.60
CA ALA A 29 2.87 13.01 -11.31
C ALA A 29 1.33 13.01 -11.27
N ILE A 30 0.67 13.94 -11.97
CA ILE A 30 -0.79 14.06 -11.98
C ILE A 30 -1.44 12.80 -12.56
N ILE A 31 -0.83 12.20 -13.59
CA ILE A 31 -1.28 10.93 -14.16
C ILE A 31 -1.21 9.82 -13.11
N GLN A 32 -0.13 9.75 -12.34
CA GLN A 32 0.01 8.76 -11.26
C GLN A 32 -1.01 8.98 -10.15
N LEU A 33 -1.27 10.25 -9.76
CA LEU A 33 -2.31 10.59 -8.79
C LEU A 33 -3.70 10.13 -9.27
N LEU A 34 -4.05 10.45 -10.52
CA LEU A 34 -5.32 10.05 -11.11
C LEU A 34 -5.43 8.53 -11.23
N ALA A 35 -4.36 7.84 -11.63
CA ALA A 35 -4.33 6.38 -11.72
C ALA A 35 -4.51 5.74 -10.34
N SER A 36 -3.81 6.24 -9.32
CA SER A 36 -3.96 5.78 -7.93
C SER A 36 -5.36 6.04 -7.39
N PHE A 37 -5.96 7.19 -7.71
CA PHE A 37 -7.34 7.51 -7.33
C PHE A 37 -8.36 6.59 -8.00
N LEU A 38 -8.23 6.35 -9.32
CA LEU A 38 -9.09 5.41 -10.06
C LEU A 38 -8.95 3.99 -9.52
N ALA A 39 -7.72 3.52 -9.30
CA ALA A 39 -7.46 2.20 -8.75
C ALA A 39 -7.97 2.05 -7.31
N GLY A 40 -7.90 3.12 -6.51
CA GLY A 40 -8.46 3.20 -5.16
C GLY A 40 -9.98 3.17 -5.17
N GLY A 41 -10.62 3.95 -6.05
CA GLY A 41 -12.07 3.99 -6.22
C GLY A 41 -12.63 2.65 -6.68
N LEU A 42 -11.94 1.98 -7.59
CA LEU A 42 -12.30 0.63 -8.03
C LEU A 42 -12.19 -0.39 -6.90
N SER A 43 -11.12 -0.35 -6.10
CA SER A 43 -10.99 -1.18 -4.90
C SER A 43 -12.08 -0.89 -3.86
N PHE A 44 -12.47 0.37 -3.70
CA PHE A 44 -13.58 0.75 -2.83
C PHE A 44 -14.92 0.19 -3.33
N LEU A 45 -15.21 0.26 -4.63
CA LEU A 45 -16.42 -0.32 -5.21
C LEU A 45 -16.45 -1.85 -5.06
N ILE A 46 -15.33 -2.53 -5.31
CA ILE A 46 -15.19 -3.97 -5.09
C ILE A 46 -15.51 -4.30 -3.63
N LEU A 47 -14.97 -3.54 -2.67
CA LEU A 47 -15.25 -3.74 -1.25
C LEU A 47 -16.74 -3.55 -0.91
N VAL A 48 -17.34 -2.44 -1.37
CA VAL A 48 -18.75 -2.11 -1.13
C VAL A 48 -19.68 -3.20 -1.67
N LEU A 49 -19.46 -3.63 -2.91
CA LEU A 49 -20.28 -4.67 -3.53
C LEU A 49 -20.02 -6.03 -2.89
N SER A 50 -18.77 -6.33 -2.53
CA SER A 50 -18.45 -7.57 -1.79
C SER A 50 -19.22 -7.62 -0.47
N ALA A 51 -19.19 -6.53 0.29
CA ALA A 51 -19.87 -6.45 1.58
C ALA A 51 -21.39 -6.63 1.45
N ARG A 52 -21.99 -6.00 0.43
CA ARG A 52 -23.45 -6.04 0.19
C ARG A 52 -23.95 -7.37 -0.38
N LEU A 53 -23.19 -7.99 -1.29
CA LEU A 53 -23.61 -9.20 -2.00
C LEU A 53 -23.28 -10.48 -1.22
N PHE A 54 -22.16 -10.51 -0.50
CA PHE A 54 -21.70 -11.72 0.20
C PHE A 54 -21.86 -11.65 1.73
N GLY A 55 -21.94 -10.46 2.32
CA GLY A 55 -22.14 -10.32 3.76
C GLY A 55 -20.92 -10.68 4.63
N PRO A 56 -21.00 -10.43 5.95
CA PRO A 56 -19.84 -10.41 6.84
C PRO A 56 -19.23 -11.81 7.06
N GLU A 57 -20.02 -12.87 7.11
CA GLU A 57 -19.51 -14.22 7.35
C GLU A 57 -18.57 -14.68 6.21
N ILE A 58 -18.99 -14.49 4.96
CA ILE A 58 -18.20 -14.85 3.77
C ILE A 58 -16.94 -13.98 3.66
N LEU A 59 -17.07 -12.67 3.88
CA LEU A 59 -15.92 -11.76 3.88
C LEU A 59 -14.91 -12.15 4.98
N GLY A 60 -15.39 -12.54 6.15
CA GLY A 60 -14.55 -12.97 7.26
C GLY A 60 -13.84 -14.28 6.99
N GLN A 61 -14.54 -15.29 6.50
CA GLN A 61 -13.95 -16.59 6.19
C GLN A 61 -12.85 -16.48 5.11
N THR A 62 -13.11 -15.68 4.07
CA THR A 62 -12.12 -15.43 3.01
C THR A 62 -10.94 -14.62 3.51
N ALA A 63 -11.16 -13.58 4.33
CA ALA A 63 -10.10 -12.83 4.99
C ALA A 63 -9.24 -13.71 5.91
N TYR A 64 -9.85 -14.65 6.64
CA TYR A 64 -9.15 -15.59 7.51
C TYR A 64 -8.21 -16.50 6.70
N PHE A 65 -8.71 -17.15 5.65
CA PHE A 65 -7.88 -17.99 4.79
C PHE A 65 -6.79 -17.20 4.06
N ALA A 66 -7.10 -16.00 3.58
CA ALA A 66 -6.10 -15.10 3.03
C ALA A 66 -5.02 -14.73 4.06
N GLY A 67 -5.41 -14.51 5.32
CA GLY A 67 -4.48 -14.25 6.43
C GLY A 67 -3.54 -15.42 6.72
N VAL A 68 -4.07 -16.64 6.74
CA VAL A 68 -3.27 -17.87 6.93
C VAL A 68 -2.26 -18.03 5.80
N LEU A 69 -2.73 -17.91 4.55
CA LEU A 69 -1.88 -17.97 3.36
C LEU A 69 -0.84 -16.84 3.38
N GLY A 70 -1.23 -15.63 3.76
CA GLY A 70 -0.31 -14.48 3.89
C GLY A 70 0.88 -14.77 4.80
N LEU A 71 0.66 -15.43 5.94
CA LEU A 71 1.76 -15.84 6.82
C LEU A 71 2.65 -16.95 6.22
N MET A 72 2.08 -17.91 5.49
CA MET A 72 2.87 -18.94 4.81
C MET A 72 3.72 -18.34 3.68
N PHE A 73 3.14 -17.39 2.94
CA PHE A 73 3.78 -16.72 1.83
C PHE A 73 4.73 -15.60 2.25
N ALA A 74 4.74 -15.22 3.53
CA ALA A 74 5.62 -14.22 4.11
C ALA A 74 7.11 -14.48 3.82
N PHE A 75 7.48 -15.75 3.66
CA PHE A 75 8.85 -16.21 3.40
C PHE A 75 9.18 -16.39 1.91
N THR A 76 8.24 -16.12 1.01
CA THR A 76 8.44 -16.26 -0.45
C THR A 76 9.24 -15.12 -1.06
N ASP A 77 9.42 -14.03 -0.32
CA ASP A 77 10.16 -12.86 -0.76
C ASP A 77 11.04 -12.35 0.38
N LEU A 78 12.22 -12.95 0.54
CA LEU A 78 13.20 -12.57 1.56
C LEU A 78 14.06 -11.37 1.12
N GLY A 79 13.46 -10.41 0.40
CA GLY A 79 14.13 -9.23 -0.14
C GLY A 79 14.65 -9.42 -1.57
N LEU A 80 14.36 -10.57 -2.18
CA LEU A 80 14.76 -10.92 -3.53
C LEU A 80 14.18 -9.96 -4.56
N SER A 81 12.92 -9.55 -4.37
CA SER A 81 12.23 -8.58 -5.22
C SER A 81 12.96 -7.23 -5.27
N ARG A 82 13.43 -6.72 -4.11
CA ARG A 82 14.20 -5.48 -4.04
C ARG A 82 15.59 -5.62 -4.68
N ALA A 83 16.24 -6.76 -4.47
CA ALA A 83 17.49 -7.07 -5.17
C ALA A 83 17.30 -7.10 -6.69
N HIS A 84 16.19 -7.67 -7.16
CA HIS A 84 15.86 -7.76 -8.58
C HIS A 84 15.68 -6.40 -9.24
N VAL A 85 14.92 -5.50 -8.60
CA VAL A 85 14.77 -4.11 -9.07
C VAL A 85 16.12 -3.43 -9.16
N HIS A 86 16.94 -3.52 -8.10
CA HIS A 86 18.25 -2.89 -8.03
C HIS A 86 19.20 -3.37 -9.14
N PHE A 87 19.35 -4.69 -9.31
CA PHE A 87 20.26 -5.25 -10.32
C PHE A 87 19.74 -5.08 -11.75
N THR A 88 18.42 -5.10 -11.97
CA THR A 88 17.83 -4.81 -13.28
C THR A 88 18.12 -3.37 -13.70
N ALA A 89 17.93 -2.40 -12.79
CA ALA A 89 18.26 -1.00 -13.03
C ALA A 89 19.76 -0.80 -13.31
N ALA A 90 20.63 -1.44 -12.51
CA ALA A 90 22.09 -1.38 -12.70
C ALA A 90 22.57 -1.99 -14.03
N ARG A 91 21.79 -2.88 -14.66
CA ARG A 91 22.09 -3.50 -15.96
C ARG A 91 21.38 -2.79 -17.13
N GLY A 92 21.06 -1.50 -16.98
CA GLY A 92 20.41 -0.72 -18.03
C GLY A 92 18.99 -1.20 -18.36
N GLY A 93 18.30 -1.80 -17.38
CA GLY A 93 16.95 -2.33 -17.54
C GLY A 93 16.87 -3.75 -18.09
N ASN A 94 17.99 -4.46 -18.29
CA ASN A 94 17.95 -5.87 -18.70
C ASN A 94 17.78 -6.79 -17.48
N PRO A 95 16.62 -7.44 -17.29
CA PRO A 95 16.31 -8.18 -16.08
C PRO A 95 17.01 -9.55 -16.06
N GLU A 96 17.59 -9.89 -14.92
CA GLU A 96 18.19 -11.21 -14.71
C GLU A 96 17.20 -12.20 -14.12
N LEU A 97 16.24 -12.57 -14.95
CA LEU A 97 15.05 -13.29 -14.52
C LEU A 97 15.37 -14.71 -14.01
N ALA A 98 16.27 -15.44 -14.67
CA ALA A 98 16.64 -16.80 -14.24
C ALA A 98 17.24 -16.84 -12.84
N GLY A 99 18.24 -16.00 -12.54
CA GLY A 99 18.87 -15.97 -11.21
C GLY A 99 17.88 -15.61 -10.11
N PHE A 100 16.95 -14.71 -10.40
CA PHE A 100 15.86 -14.34 -9.49
C PHE A 100 14.85 -15.47 -9.27
N LEU A 101 14.36 -16.10 -10.35
CA LEU A 101 13.37 -17.18 -10.27
C LEU A 101 13.93 -18.45 -9.63
N VAL A 102 15.20 -18.80 -9.87
CA VAL A 102 15.85 -19.96 -9.23
C VAL A 102 15.88 -19.83 -7.70
N LEU A 103 16.00 -18.60 -7.18
CA LEU A 103 15.93 -18.35 -5.74
C LEU A 103 14.49 -18.29 -5.23
N LYS A 104 13.56 -17.76 -6.02
CA LYS A 104 12.18 -17.50 -5.59
C LYS A 104 11.26 -18.71 -5.67
N LEU A 105 11.39 -19.55 -6.70
CA LEU A 105 10.53 -20.72 -6.92
C LEU A 105 10.63 -21.77 -5.80
N PRO A 106 11.80 -22.12 -5.25
CA PRO A 106 11.88 -23.04 -4.12
C PRO A 106 11.16 -22.52 -2.87
N LEU A 107 11.27 -21.22 -2.57
CA LEU A 107 10.55 -20.59 -1.45
C LEU A 107 9.03 -20.63 -1.67
N LEU A 108 8.59 -20.40 -2.90
CA LEU A 108 7.18 -20.53 -3.30
C LEU A 108 6.68 -21.97 -3.13
N LEU A 109 7.46 -22.97 -3.56
CA LEU A 109 7.11 -24.39 -3.39
C LEU A 109 7.01 -24.79 -1.91
N LEU A 110 7.91 -24.30 -1.06
CA LEU A 110 7.85 -24.52 0.39
C LEU A 110 6.58 -23.91 1.00
N ALA A 111 6.20 -22.70 0.59
CA ALA A 111 4.95 -22.07 1.03
C ALA A 111 3.70 -22.84 0.56
N ILE A 112 3.70 -23.33 -0.69
CA ILE A 112 2.63 -24.20 -1.21
C ILE A 112 2.54 -25.49 -0.41
N LEU A 113 3.68 -26.15 -0.14
CA LEU A 113 3.71 -27.38 0.66
C LEU A 113 3.16 -27.14 2.07
N ALA A 114 3.58 -26.07 2.73
CA ALA A 114 3.04 -25.68 4.04
C ALA A 114 1.52 -25.44 3.99
N ALA A 115 1.02 -24.78 2.94
CA ALA A 115 -0.40 -24.54 2.75
C ALA A 115 -1.18 -25.84 2.52
N VAL A 116 -0.68 -26.75 1.68
CA VAL A 116 -1.32 -28.05 1.41
C VAL A 116 -1.38 -28.91 2.67
N ILE A 117 -0.31 -28.95 3.48
CA ILE A 117 -0.29 -29.65 4.77
C ILE A 117 -1.33 -29.06 5.72
N TRP A 118 -1.43 -27.73 5.77
CA TRP A 118 -2.40 -27.05 6.63
C TRP A 118 -3.86 -27.22 6.14
N ALA A 119 -4.09 -27.38 4.84
CA ALA A 119 -5.42 -27.49 4.23
C ALA A 119 -6.27 -28.63 4.82
N GLY A 120 -5.64 -29.70 5.33
CA GLY A 120 -6.35 -30.79 6.03
C GLY A 120 -7.04 -30.37 7.33
N ARG A 121 -6.77 -29.17 7.85
CA ARG A 121 -7.35 -28.64 9.10
C ARG A 121 -8.55 -27.72 8.89
N THR A 122 -8.84 -27.31 7.66
CA THR A 122 -9.93 -26.37 7.38
C THR A 122 -11.25 -27.09 7.10
N THR A 123 -12.36 -26.47 7.51
CA THR A 123 -13.72 -26.94 7.21
C THR A 123 -14.16 -26.60 5.78
N ALA A 124 -13.43 -25.75 5.07
CA ALA A 124 -13.73 -25.35 3.69
C ALA A 124 -12.49 -25.48 2.78
N PRO A 125 -12.00 -26.70 2.52
CA PRO A 125 -10.77 -26.95 1.78
C PRO A 125 -10.82 -26.40 0.35
N LEU A 126 -11.96 -26.48 -0.35
CA LEU A 126 -12.09 -25.96 -1.72
C LEU A 126 -11.88 -24.45 -1.78
N VAL A 127 -12.48 -23.69 -0.85
CA VAL A 127 -12.30 -22.24 -0.74
C VAL A 127 -10.82 -21.93 -0.48
N PHE A 128 -10.20 -22.66 0.43
CA PHE A 128 -8.78 -22.52 0.75
C PHE A 128 -7.87 -22.79 -0.46
N PHE A 129 -8.11 -23.87 -1.21
CA PHE A 129 -7.33 -24.19 -2.41
C PHE A 129 -7.51 -23.17 -3.54
N ILE A 130 -8.71 -22.59 -3.71
CA ILE A 130 -8.93 -21.49 -4.67
C ILE A 130 -8.12 -20.26 -4.26
N LEU A 131 -8.10 -19.91 -2.96
CA LEU A 131 -7.32 -18.78 -2.46
C LEU A 131 -5.81 -19.06 -2.51
N LEU A 132 -5.37 -20.30 -2.31
CA LEU A 132 -3.99 -20.73 -2.52
C LEU A 132 -3.60 -20.56 -3.99
N ALA A 133 -4.44 -21.01 -4.92
CA ALA A 133 -4.20 -20.82 -6.35
C ALA A 133 -4.10 -19.32 -6.70
N ASN A 134 -4.98 -18.48 -6.14
CA ASN A 134 -4.89 -17.02 -6.24
C ASN A 134 -3.53 -16.48 -5.79
N GLU A 135 -3.05 -16.86 -4.59
CA GLU A 135 -1.73 -16.42 -4.11
C GLU A 135 -0.61 -16.90 -5.04
N VAL A 136 -0.63 -18.16 -5.49
CA VAL A 136 0.40 -18.68 -6.40
C VAL A 136 0.45 -17.91 -7.71
N PHE A 137 -0.70 -17.72 -8.38
CA PHE A 137 -0.76 -16.97 -9.64
C PHE A 137 -0.33 -15.52 -9.44
N PHE A 138 -0.79 -14.86 -8.37
CA PHE A 138 -0.43 -13.49 -8.07
C PHE A 138 1.09 -13.34 -7.84
N ARG A 139 1.72 -14.24 -7.08
CA ARG A 139 3.15 -14.21 -6.76
C ARG A 139 4.02 -14.48 -7.99
N LEU A 140 3.62 -15.41 -8.84
CA LEU A 140 4.29 -15.66 -10.12
C LEU A 140 4.19 -14.44 -11.03
N ALA A 141 3.00 -13.83 -11.12
CA ALA A 141 2.80 -12.64 -11.93
C ALA A 141 3.62 -11.45 -11.41
N ASP A 142 3.61 -11.20 -10.11
CA ASP A 142 4.36 -10.10 -9.48
C ASP A 142 5.87 -10.28 -9.67
N SER A 143 6.36 -11.54 -9.70
CA SER A 143 7.76 -11.86 -10.03
C SER A 143 8.17 -11.47 -11.45
N LEU A 144 7.24 -11.48 -12.39
CA LEU A 144 7.49 -10.97 -13.75
C LEU A 144 7.31 -9.45 -13.78
N LEU A 145 6.25 -8.94 -13.18
CA LEU A 145 5.93 -7.52 -13.26
C LEU A 145 6.97 -6.62 -12.58
N ILE A 146 7.60 -7.10 -11.51
CA ILE A 146 8.62 -6.34 -10.80
C ILE A 146 9.87 -6.05 -11.64
N SER A 147 10.14 -6.83 -12.70
CA SER A 147 11.19 -6.49 -13.67
C SER A 147 10.93 -5.16 -14.37
N PHE A 148 9.66 -4.78 -14.58
CA PHE A 148 9.29 -3.49 -15.14
C PHE A 148 9.60 -2.31 -14.19
N GLU A 149 9.55 -2.53 -12.87
CA GLU A 149 9.98 -1.52 -11.89
C GLU A 149 11.49 -1.25 -12.03
N GLY A 150 12.29 -2.31 -12.19
CA GLY A 150 13.74 -2.19 -12.46
C GLY A 150 14.08 -1.55 -13.82
N GLN A 151 13.14 -1.58 -14.77
CA GLN A 151 13.25 -0.88 -16.06
C GLN A 151 12.80 0.59 -16.00
N GLU A 152 12.42 1.09 -14.83
CA GLU A 152 11.78 2.41 -14.64
C GLU A 152 10.47 2.57 -15.42
N ARG A 153 9.80 1.46 -15.78
CA ARG A 153 8.56 1.42 -16.56
C ARG A 153 7.41 0.86 -15.72
N VAL A 154 6.90 1.63 -14.76
CA VAL A 154 5.85 1.13 -13.84
C VAL A 154 4.45 1.07 -14.49
N TRP A 155 4.23 1.78 -15.60
CA TRP A 155 2.90 1.91 -16.23
C TRP A 155 2.26 0.59 -16.71
N PRO A 156 2.97 -0.40 -17.30
CA PRO A 156 2.35 -1.64 -17.78
C PRO A 156 1.78 -2.45 -16.62
N GLN A 157 2.54 -2.53 -15.51
CA GLN A 157 2.10 -3.17 -14.28
C GLN A 157 0.84 -2.50 -13.72
N ASN A 158 0.82 -1.16 -13.66
CA ASN A 158 -0.33 -0.42 -13.13
C ASN A 158 -1.57 -0.60 -14.01
N LEU A 159 -1.40 -0.56 -15.33
CA LEU A 159 -2.49 -0.77 -16.29
C LEU A 159 -3.08 -2.18 -16.16
N LEU A 160 -2.22 -3.21 -16.14
CA LEU A 160 -2.65 -4.59 -16.00
C LEU A 160 -3.37 -4.86 -14.67
N LYS A 161 -2.80 -4.38 -13.56
CA LYS A 161 -3.44 -4.51 -12.22
C LYS A 161 -4.79 -3.76 -12.18
N THR A 162 -4.92 -2.62 -12.88
CA THR A 162 -6.19 -1.89 -12.97
C THR A 162 -7.22 -2.64 -13.82
N ALA A 163 -6.81 -3.18 -14.98
CA ALA A 163 -7.69 -3.99 -15.83
C ALA A 163 -8.20 -5.24 -15.10
N ALA A 164 -7.31 -5.95 -14.39
CA ALA A 164 -7.69 -7.11 -13.60
C ALA A 164 -8.70 -6.79 -12.49
N LYS A 165 -8.57 -5.63 -11.83
CA LYS A 165 -9.58 -5.16 -10.87
C LYS A 165 -10.94 -4.91 -11.53
N ILE A 166 -10.99 -4.44 -12.79
CA ILE A 166 -12.25 -4.28 -13.52
C ILE A 166 -12.87 -5.66 -13.77
N CYS A 167 -12.07 -6.63 -14.20
CA CYS A 167 -12.52 -8.03 -14.35
C CYS A 167 -13.05 -8.60 -13.03
N ARG A 168 -12.35 -8.32 -11.91
CA ARG A 168 -12.82 -8.71 -10.58
C ARG A 168 -14.12 -8.03 -10.19
N LEU A 169 -14.28 -6.74 -10.47
CA LEU A 169 -15.53 -6.01 -10.20
C LEU A 169 -16.71 -6.68 -10.92
N ILE A 170 -16.54 -7.01 -12.20
CA ILE A 170 -17.55 -7.73 -12.99
C ILE A 170 -17.83 -9.10 -12.36
N ALA A 171 -16.78 -9.85 -11.97
CA ALA A 171 -16.93 -11.14 -11.30
C ALA A 171 -17.65 -11.04 -9.96
N VAL A 172 -17.39 -10.02 -9.15
CA VAL A 172 -18.09 -9.76 -7.87
C VAL A 172 -19.57 -9.54 -8.09
N ILE A 173 -19.94 -8.76 -9.11
CA ILE A 173 -21.35 -8.54 -9.46
C ILE A 173 -21.98 -9.84 -9.94
N TRP A 174 -21.36 -10.50 -10.92
CA TRP A 174 -21.92 -11.71 -11.52
C TRP A 174 -22.03 -12.88 -10.53
N LEU A 175 -20.94 -13.22 -9.83
CA LEU A 175 -20.95 -14.28 -8.82
C LEU A 175 -21.71 -13.89 -7.56
N GLY A 176 -21.80 -12.61 -7.23
CA GLY A 176 -22.61 -12.15 -6.09
C GLY A 176 -24.10 -12.39 -6.29
N TYR A 177 -24.62 -12.34 -7.53
CA TYR A 177 -26.01 -12.70 -7.82
C TYR A 177 -26.21 -14.20 -8.04
N GLN A 178 -25.24 -14.89 -8.64
CA GLN A 178 -25.40 -16.31 -9.02
C GLN A 178 -24.97 -17.30 -7.93
N LEU A 179 -23.96 -16.94 -7.13
CA LEU A 179 -23.29 -17.83 -6.18
C LEU A 179 -22.78 -17.03 -4.98
N ALA A 180 -23.70 -16.46 -4.20
CA ALA A 180 -23.43 -15.70 -2.97
C ALA A 180 -22.93 -16.61 -1.82
N THR A 181 -21.83 -17.33 -2.05
CA THR A 181 -21.18 -18.25 -1.12
C THR A 181 -19.69 -17.91 -1.01
N SER A 182 -19.00 -18.43 0.01
CA SER A 182 -17.54 -18.26 0.15
C SER A 182 -16.76 -18.78 -1.05
N LEU A 183 -17.27 -19.81 -1.71
CA LEU A 183 -16.69 -20.38 -2.92
C LEU A 183 -16.83 -19.41 -4.11
N GLY A 184 -18.03 -18.85 -4.31
CA GLY A 184 -18.25 -17.80 -5.31
C GLY A 184 -17.38 -16.56 -5.07
N TYR A 185 -17.25 -16.13 -3.81
CA TYR A 185 -16.41 -14.98 -3.49
C TYR A 185 -14.92 -15.27 -3.76
N ALA A 186 -14.41 -16.44 -3.38
CA ALA A 186 -13.03 -16.84 -3.65
C ALA A 186 -12.70 -16.88 -5.14
N PHE A 187 -13.65 -17.31 -5.99
CA PHE A 187 -13.46 -17.27 -7.45
C PHE A 187 -13.24 -15.84 -8.00
N THR A 188 -13.80 -14.81 -7.36
CA THR A 188 -13.55 -13.41 -7.80
C THR A 188 -12.07 -13.03 -7.71
N PHE A 189 -11.37 -13.51 -6.67
CA PHE A 189 -9.92 -13.32 -6.50
C PHE A 189 -9.14 -14.14 -7.52
N LEU A 190 -9.52 -15.41 -7.72
CA LEU A 190 -8.84 -16.27 -8.69
C LEU A 190 -8.93 -15.72 -10.12
N ILE A 191 -10.08 -15.17 -10.51
CA ILE A 191 -10.26 -14.49 -11.81
C ILE A 191 -9.27 -13.31 -11.91
N GLU A 192 -9.18 -12.46 -10.89
CA GLU A 192 -8.21 -11.35 -10.85
C GLU A 192 -6.77 -11.87 -11.05
N ALA A 193 -6.37 -12.90 -10.31
CA ALA A 193 -5.02 -13.43 -10.35
C ALA A 193 -4.67 -14.08 -11.70
N ILE A 194 -5.60 -14.81 -12.33
CA ILE A 194 -5.40 -15.41 -13.66
C ILE A 194 -5.21 -14.31 -14.71
N TRP A 195 -6.03 -13.25 -14.66
CA TRP A 195 -5.88 -12.09 -15.56
C TRP A 195 -4.51 -11.42 -15.41
N ILE A 196 -4.07 -11.18 -14.17
CA ILE A 196 -2.76 -10.57 -13.90
C ILE A 196 -1.64 -11.51 -14.36
N PHE A 197 -1.74 -12.81 -14.11
CA PHE A 197 -0.71 -13.77 -14.52
C PHE A 197 -0.60 -13.90 -16.04
N GLY A 198 -1.71 -14.09 -16.75
CA GLY A 198 -1.73 -14.16 -18.21
C GLY A 198 -1.17 -12.90 -18.86
N GLY A 199 -1.57 -11.72 -18.38
CA GLY A 199 -1.04 -10.45 -18.85
C GLY A 199 0.45 -10.27 -18.54
N ALA A 200 0.91 -10.70 -17.35
CA ALA A 200 2.31 -10.60 -16.96
C ALA A 200 3.20 -11.48 -17.86
N VAL A 201 2.77 -12.72 -18.15
CA VAL A 201 3.47 -13.62 -19.08
C VAL A 201 3.52 -13.02 -20.49
N PHE A 202 2.40 -12.50 -20.98
CA PHE A 202 2.34 -11.85 -22.30
C PHE A 202 3.32 -10.67 -22.40
N LEU A 203 3.35 -9.80 -21.39
CA LEU A 203 4.23 -8.63 -21.35
C LEU A 203 5.72 -9.02 -21.20
N ALA A 204 6.00 -10.06 -20.40
CA ALA A 204 7.35 -10.52 -20.15
C ALA A 204 8.00 -11.22 -21.35
N LYS A 205 7.21 -11.74 -22.29
CA LYS A 205 7.69 -12.47 -23.48
C LYS A 205 8.79 -11.73 -24.25
N SER A 206 8.75 -10.40 -24.29
CA SER A 206 9.70 -9.56 -25.02
C SER A 206 11.12 -9.55 -24.45
N TRP A 207 11.31 -9.92 -23.18
CA TRP A 207 12.61 -9.90 -22.48
C TRP A 207 12.83 -11.17 -21.64
N PHE A 208 12.00 -12.19 -21.84
CA PHE A 208 12.10 -13.47 -21.13
C PHE A 208 13.35 -14.22 -21.60
N ASN A 209 14.43 -14.10 -20.83
CA ASN A 209 15.67 -14.83 -21.08
C ASN A 209 16.08 -15.59 -19.81
N LEU A 210 16.25 -16.90 -19.92
CA LEU A 210 16.62 -17.79 -18.82
C LEU A 210 18.14 -18.05 -18.73
N SER A 211 18.96 -17.07 -19.11
CA SER A 211 20.42 -17.20 -18.94
C SER A 211 20.81 -17.21 -17.45
N PHE A 212 21.36 -18.34 -16.99
CA PHE A 212 21.73 -18.54 -15.60
C PHE A 212 23.15 -18.05 -15.32
N ASN A 213 23.32 -17.19 -14.32
CA ASN A 213 24.64 -16.76 -13.84
C ASN A 213 24.78 -17.00 -12.33
N ARG A 214 25.62 -17.98 -11.98
CA ARG A 214 25.88 -18.36 -10.58
C ARG A 214 26.45 -17.22 -9.74
N GLN A 215 27.28 -16.35 -10.31
CA GLN A 215 27.84 -15.21 -9.58
C GLN A 215 26.75 -14.24 -9.14
N MET A 216 25.71 -14.11 -9.96
CA MET A 216 24.62 -13.20 -9.66
C MET A 216 23.73 -13.74 -8.55
N VAL A 217 23.45 -15.05 -8.52
CA VAL A 217 22.73 -15.69 -7.41
C VAL A 217 23.36 -15.32 -6.05
N LYS A 218 24.70 -15.34 -5.96
CA LYS A 218 25.42 -14.93 -4.74
C LYS A 218 25.19 -13.45 -4.40
N ARG A 219 25.20 -12.56 -5.41
CA ARG A 219 24.93 -11.12 -5.24
C ARG A 219 23.49 -10.84 -4.80
N TYR A 220 22.52 -11.55 -5.36
CA TYR A 220 21.11 -11.50 -4.93
C TYR A 220 20.97 -11.88 -3.45
N LEU A 221 21.58 -12.99 -3.03
CA LEU A 221 21.56 -13.42 -1.62
C LEU A 221 22.22 -12.38 -0.71
N SER A 222 23.41 -11.87 -1.06
CA SER A 222 24.09 -10.87 -0.22
C SER A 222 23.31 -9.56 -0.09
N TYR A 223 22.61 -9.13 -1.15
CA TYR A 223 21.81 -7.90 -1.12
C TYR A 223 20.49 -8.09 -0.37
N SER A 224 19.87 -9.26 -0.49
CA SER A 224 18.56 -9.55 0.11
C SER A 224 18.64 -9.90 1.59
N LEU A 225 19.76 -10.48 2.07
CA LEU A 225 19.91 -10.94 3.45
C LEU A 225 19.58 -9.88 4.53
N PRO A 226 19.99 -8.60 4.42
CA PRO A 226 19.61 -7.58 5.40
C PRO A 226 18.11 -7.25 5.41
N LEU A 227 17.41 -7.52 4.30
CA LEU A 227 15.98 -7.26 4.12
C LEU A 227 15.13 -8.51 4.44
N ALA A 228 15.74 -9.68 4.55
CA ALA A 228 15.07 -10.97 4.74
C ALA A 228 14.19 -11.02 5.99
N ALA A 229 14.53 -10.27 7.05
CA ALA A 229 13.72 -10.19 8.26
C ALA A 229 12.56 -9.17 8.15
N ILE A 230 12.70 -8.15 7.30
CA ILE A 230 11.73 -7.05 7.21
C ILE A 230 10.41 -7.55 6.62
N ILE A 231 10.49 -8.33 5.54
CA ILE A 231 9.29 -8.73 4.80
C ILE A 231 8.40 -9.67 5.64
N PRO A 232 8.92 -10.76 6.26
CA PRO A 232 8.10 -11.60 7.13
C PRO A 232 7.48 -10.84 8.30
N LEU A 233 8.22 -9.88 8.90
CA LEU A 233 7.67 -9.02 9.95
C LEU A 233 6.51 -8.17 9.46
N SER A 234 6.58 -7.61 8.26
CA SER A 234 5.45 -6.88 7.65
C SER A 234 4.24 -7.78 7.43
N TYR A 235 4.42 -9.00 6.91
CA TYR A 235 3.32 -9.96 6.75
C TYR A 235 2.69 -10.37 8.09
N LEU A 236 3.51 -10.53 9.13
CA LEU A 236 3.02 -10.78 10.48
C LEU A 236 2.17 -9.61 10.99
N GLN A 237 2.60 -8.36 10.77
CA GLN A 237 1.81 -7.19 11.15
C GLN A 237 0.48 -7.12 10.39
N GLU A 238 0.49 -7.41 9.09
CA GLU A 238 -0.71 -7.34 8.24
C GLU A 238 -1.75 -8.43 8.57
N ASN A 239 -1.31 -9.64 8.93
CA ASN A 239 -2.19 -10.80 9.02
C ASN A 239 -2.46 -11.30 10.46
N SER A 240 -1.63 -10.92 11.44
CA SER A 240 -1.79 -11.42 12.82
C SER A 240 -3.13 -11.08 13.45
N LEU A 241 -3.56 -9.81 13.39
CA LEU A 241 -4.83 -9.38 13.98
C LEU A 241 -6.04 -10.07 13.35
N VAL A 242 -5.97 -10.37 12.04
CA VAL A 242 -7.01 -11.11 11.32
C VAL A 242 -7.18 -12.51 11.90
N LEU A 243 -6.08 -13.23 12.10
CA LEU A 243 -6.11 -14.58 12.67
C LEU A 243 -6.55 -14.59 14.12
N MET A 244 -6.04 -13.66 14.91
CA MET A 244 -6.41 -13.48 16.32
C MET A 244 -7.90 -13.16 16.48
N LEU A 245 -8.42 -12.25 15.64
CA LEU A 245 -9.83 -11.88 15.67
C LEU A 245 -10.74 -13.04 15.29
N ASN A 246 -10.40 -13.80 14.23
CA ASN A 246 -11.19 -14.99 13.88
C ASN A 246 -11.15 -16.05 14.98
N HIS A 247 -10.00 -16.22 15.65
CA HIS A 247 -9.85 -17.21 16.72
C HIS A 247 -10.80 -16.95 17.90
N TRP A 248 -10.96 -15.70 18.35
CA TRP A 248 -11.82 -15.38 19.51
C TRP A 248 -13.25 -14.98 19.16
N GLN A 249 -13.46 -14.34 18.01
CA GLN A 249 -14.76 -13.72 17.68
C GLN A 249 -15.45 -14.34 16.46
N GLY A 250 -14.79 -15.26 15.75
CA GLY A 250 -15.33 -15.93 14.58
C GLY A 250 -15.31 -15.09 13.29
N SER A 251 -15.79 -15.69 12.21
CA SER A 251 -15.67 -15.14 10.85
C SER A 251 -16.55 -13.91 10.64
N ALA A 252 -17.82 -13.88 11.07
CA ALA A 252 -18.67 -12.68 10.95
C ALA A 252 -18.01 -11.43 11.55
N ALA A 253 -17.46 -11.52 12.76
CA ALA A 253 -16.78 -10.39 13.41
C ALA A 253 -15.53 -9.96 12.64
N LEU A 254 -14.77 -10.93 12.11
CA LEU A 254 -13.63 -10.64 11.23
C LEU A 254 -14.07 -9.95 9.92
N GLY A 255 -15.20 -10.34 9.33
CA GLY A 255 -15.73 -9.70 8.13
C GLY A 255 -16.12 -8.25 8.38
N VAL A 256 -16.76 -7.97 9.51
CA VAL A 256 -17.08 -6.60 9.95
C VAL A 256 -15.81 -5.77 10.12
N TYR A 257 -14.79 -6.31 10.78
CA TYR A 257 -13.48 -5.66 10.93
C TYR A 257 -12.80 -5.41 9.59
N THR A 258 -12.74 -6.42 8.73
CA THR A 258 -12.08 -6.33 7.43
C THR A 258 -12.75 -5.29 6.54
N ALA A 259 -14.07 -5.21 6.57
CA ALA A 259 -14.81 -4.20 5.83
C ALA A 259 -14.57 -2.78 6.38
N GLY A 260 -14.60 -2.60 7.70
CA GLY A 260 -14.28 -1.32 8.34
C GLY A 260 -12.85 -0.85 8.07
N PHE A 261 -11.88 -1.76 8.14
CA PHE A 261 -10.48 -1.49 7.77
C PHE A 261 -10.32 -1.22 6.27
N GLY A 262 -11.09 -1.90 5.42
CA GLY A 262 -11.08 -1.69 3.97
C GLY A 262 -11.50 -0.28 3.56
N LEU A 263 -12.50 0.31 4.24
CA LEU A 263 -12.92 1.70 4.00
C LEU A 263 -11.77 2.69 4.24
N PHE A 264 -10.92 2.41 5.23
CA PHE A 264 -9.72 3.19 5.52
C PHE A 264 -8.67 3.15 4.39
N GLY A 265 -8.57 2.03 3.66
CA GLY A 265 -7.58 1.85 2.59
C GLY A 265 -7.68 2.88 1.46
N PHE A 266 -8.91 3.32 1.12
CA PHE A 266 -9.12 4.38 0.13
C PHE A 266 -8.48 5.70 0.57
N ILE A 267 -8.70 6.09 1.83
CA ILE A 267 -8.18 7.33 2.40
C ILE A 267 -6.66 7.28 2.53
N LYS A 268 -6.11 6.13 2.97
CA LYS A 268 -4.66 5.91 3.04
C LYS A 268 -3.98 6.11 1.68
N SER A 269 -4.61 5.67 0.59
CA SER A 269 -4.04 5.83 -0.76
C SER A 269 -3.92 7.29 -1.21
N PHE A 270 -4.81 8.16 -0.72
CA PHE A 270 -4.71 9.60 -0.94
C PHE A 270 -3.50 10.20 -0.19
N SER A 271 -3.23 9.74 1.04
CA SER A 271 -2.06 10.21 1.81
C SER A 271 -0.72 9.81 1.17
N SER A 272 -0.59 8.55 0.69
CA SER A 272 0.66 8.08 0.09
C SER A 272 0.98 8.77 -1.23
N SER A 273 -0.05 9.16 -1.97
CA SER A 273 0.03 9.90 -3.23
C SER A 273 0.73 11.25 -3.10
N LEU A 274 0.58 11.93 -1.95
CA LEU A 274 1.28 13.18 -1.66
C LEU A 274 2.80 12.97 -1.49
N MET A 275 3.20 11.82 -0.95
CA MET A 275 4.60 11.53 -0.61
C MET A 275 5.49 11.18 -1.80
N VAL A 276 4.90 10.80 -2.95
CA VAL A 276 5.64 10.45 -4.18
C VAL A 276 6.56 11.57 -4.66
N TYR A 277 6.16 12.83 -4.43
CA TYR A 277 6.93 14.02 -4.80
C TYR A 277 7.94 14.43 -3.74
N PHE A 278 7.59 14.12 -2.49
CA PHE A 278 8.36 14.49 -1.34
C PHE A 278 9.71 13.78 -1.33
N PHE A 279 9.69 12.46 -1.61
CA PHE A 279 10.87 11.60 -1.50
C PHE A 279 12.04 12.02 -2.43
N PRO A 280 11.88 12.20 -3.76
CA PRO A 280 13.00 12.57 -4.63
C PRO A 280 13.65 13.91 -4.28
N ARG A 281 12.84 14.87 -3.77
CA ARG A 281 13.36 16.19 -3.37
C ARG A 281 14.20 16.08 -2.10
N ILE A 282 13.74 15.34 -1.10
CA ILE A 282 14.51 15.09 0.13
C ILE A 282 15.83 14.38 -0.19
N SER A 283 15.83 13.38 -1.08
CA SER A 283 17.07 12.69 -1.47
C SER A 283 18.11 13.64 -2.07
N ARG A 284 17.70 14.55 -2.97
CA ARG A 284 18.60 15.57 -3.53
C ARG A 284 19.12 16.56 -2.47
N LEU A 285 18.25 17.01 -1.57
CA LEU A 285 18.65 17.90 -0.48
C LEU A 285 19.63 17.22 0.49
N ASN A 286 19.49 15.91 0.69
CA ASN A 286 20.39 15.10 1.50
C ASN A 286 21.75 14.91 0.84
N GLU A 287 21.82 14.76 -0.49
CA GLU A 287 23.09 14.70 -1.23
C GLU A 287 23.95 15.96 -1.04
N ILE A 288 23.31 17.13 -1.06
CA ILE A 288 23.97 18.43 -0.82
C ILE A 288 24.09 18.78 0.68
N LYS A 289 23.67 17.88 1.58
CA LYS A 289 23.72 18.03 3.05
C LYS A 289 23.00 19.27 3.59
N ASP A 290 21.99 19.79 2.89
CA ASP A 290 21.23 20.97 3.32
C ASP A 290 20.13 20.60 4.34
N LYS A 291 20.54 20.45 5.60
CA LYS A 291 19.65 20.08 6.70
C LYS A 291 18.53 21.09 6.95
N ALA A 292 18.79 22.38 6.75
CA ALA A 292 17.81 23.43 7.01
C ALA A 292 16.66 23.36 6.00
N SER A 293 16.98 23.13 4.72
CA SER A 293 15.98 22.91 3.68
C SER A 293 15.23 21.59 3.88
N ILE A 294 15.88 20.52 4.33
CA ILE A 294 15.21 19.26 4.69
C ILE A 294 14.18 19.50 5.80
N GLN A 295 14.55 20.21 6.88
CA GLN A 295 13.63 20.54 7.97
C GLN A 295 12.42 21.33 7.45
N ARG A 296 12.68 22.46 6.75
CA ARG A 296 11.61 23.33 6.23
C ARG A 296 10.65 22.58 5.30
N TYR A 297 11.20 21.74 4.42
CA TYR A 297 10.39 20.96 3.48
C TYR A 297 9.58 19.87 4.20
N THR A 298 10.17 19.22 5.21
CA THR A 298 9.46 18.23 6.05
C THR A 298 8.33 18.88 6.85
N ASP A 299 8.59 20.02 7.48
CA ASP A 299 7.58 20.79 8.21
C ASP A 299 6.41 21.19 7.30
N LEU A 300 6.72 21.65 6.09
CA LEU A 300 5.72 21.96 5.07
C LEU A 300 4.88 20.71 4.72
N ALA A 301 5.51 19.57 4.48
CA ALA A 301 4.80 18.33 4.16
C ALA A 301 3.89 17.87 5.30
N VAL A 302 4.37 17.92 6.55
CA VAL A 302 3.55 17.59 7.74
C VAL A 302 2.34 18.51 7.84
N LYS A 303 2.55 19.84 7.72
CA LYS A 303 1.45 20.82 7.76
C LYS A 303 0.43 20.58 6.66
N LEU A 304 0.88 20.42 5.41
CA LEU A 304 0.00 20.22 4.27
C LEU A 304 -0.78 18.90 4.39
N SER A 305 -0.11 17.81 4.75
CA SER A 305 -0.75 16.51 4.95
C SER A 305 -1.80 16.58 6.06
N PHE A 306 -1.48 17.19 7.20
CA PHE A 306 -2.41 17.34 8.31
C PHE A 306 -3.61 18.24 7.95
N TRP A 307 -3.37 19.47 7.47
CA TRP A 307 -4.44 20.43 7.19
C TRP A 307 -5.31 20.05 5.99
N LEU A 308 -4.80 19.26 5.05
CA LEU A 308 -5.60 18.73 3.95
C LEU A 308 -6.48 17.55 4.41
N LEU A 309 -5.95 16.66 5.26
CA LEU A 309 -6.66 15.45 5.68
C LEU A 309 -7.57 15.67 6.90
N ALA A 310 -7.22 16.58 7.82
CA ALA A 310 -7.97 16.80 9.05
C ALA A 310 -9.43 17.23 8.83
N PRO A 311 -9.76 18.18 7.94
CA PRO A 311 -11.15 18.54 7.66
C PRO A 311 -11.93 17.37 7.04
N LEU A 312 -11.31 16.63 6.11
CA LEU A 312 -11.92 15.45 5.50
C LEU A 312 -12.21 14.37 6.54
N ILE A 313 -11.26 14.09 7.43
CA ILE A 313 -11.39 13.10 8.49
C ILE A 313 -12.45 13.52 9.50
N LEU A 314 -12.51 14.80 9.86
CA LEU A 314 -13.57 15.32 10.73
C LEU A 314 -14.95 15.11 10.12
N LEU A 315 -15.13 15.42 8.83
CA LEU A 315 -16.38 15.15 8.13
C LEU A 315 -16.71 13.66 8.14
N LEU A 316 -15.75 12.79 7.81
CA LEU A 316 -15.97 11.34 7.81
C LEU A 316 -16.30 10.78 9.20
N LEU A 317 -15.71 11.33 10.28
CA LEU A 317 -16.02 10.95 11.67
C LEU A 317 -17.45 11.33 12.06
N LEU A 318 -17.89 12.54 11.70
CA LEU A 318 -19.23 13.05 11.97
C LEU A 318 -20.30 12.25 11.20
N PHE A 319 -20.04 11.97 9.91
CA PHE A 319 -20.98 11.29 9.04
C PHE A 319 -20.83 9.76 9.00
N SER A 320 -19.88 9.17 9.75
CA SER A 320 -19.61 7.71 9.66
C SER A 320 -20.83 6.84 9.97
N ARG A 321 -21.71 7.28 10.88
CA ARG A 321 -22.96 6.58 11.21
C ARG A 321 -23.90 6.42 10.02
N TRP A 322 -23.82 7.32 9.04
CA TRP A 322 -24.61 7.30 7.82
C TRP A 322 -23.82 6.67 6.66
N LEU A 323 -22.54 7.04 6.52
CA LEU A 323 -21.69 6.60 5.42
C LEU A 323 -21.39 5.11 5.47
N VAL A 324 -21.14 4.53 6.65
CA VAL A 324 -20.78 3.10 6.76
C VAL A 324 -21.95 2.20 6.38
N PRO A 325 -23.19 2.37 6.90
CA PRO A 325 -24.34 1.58 6.44
C PRO A 325 -24.70 1.87 4.98
N LEU A 326 -24.53 3.11 4.51
CA LEU A 326 -24.73 3.45 3.10
C LEU A 326 -23.72 2.73 2.19
N ALA A 327 -22.48 2.58 2.62
CA ALA A 327 -21.46 1.86 1.85
C ALA A 327 -21.64 0.34 1.96
N LEU A 328 -21.57 -0.20 3.18
CA LEU A 328 -21.43 -1.64 3.43
C LEU A 328 -22.76 -2.37 3.65
N GLY A 329 -23.82 -1.66 4.05
CA GLY A 329 -25.12 -2.22 4.43
C GLY A 329 -25.33 -2.35 5.94
N ALA A 330 -26.57 -2.68 6.33
CA ALA A 330 -27.00 -2.70 7.75
C ALA A 330 -26.27 -3.76 8.61
N ASN A 331 -25.80 -4.86 8.01
CA ASN A 331 -25.05 -5.91 8.71
C ASN A 331 -23.67 -5.45 9.21
N TYR A 332 -23.24 -4.24 8.85
CA TYR A 332 -21.91 -3.70 9.18
C TYR A 332 -21.97 -2.50 10.14
N LEU A 333 -23.04 -2.34 10.91
CA LEU A 333 -23.13 -1.26 11.90
C LEU A 333 -21.96 -1.26 12.90
N ALA A 334 -21.50 -2.44 13.34
CA ALA A 334 -20.34 -2.57 14.21
C ALA A 334 -19.01 -2.14 13.55
N ALA A 335 -18.95 -1.98 12.22
CA ALA A 335 -17.79 -1.44 11.52
C ALA A 335 -17.64 0.08 11.69
N ILE A 336 -18.67 0.79 12.18
CA ILE A 336 -18.64 2.25 12.38
C ILE A 336 -17.50 2.66 13.33
N ASP A 337 -17.39 2.00 14.47
CA ASP A 337 -16.38 2.36 15.47
C ASP A 337 -14.98 1.95 15.02
N ILE A 338 -14.87 0.81 14.32
CA ILE A 338 -13.62 0.36 13.69
C ILE A 338 -13.14 1.41 12.68
N PHE A 339 -14.03 1.88 11.80
CA PHE A 339 -13.71 2.91 10.82
C PHE A 339 -13.30 4.23 11.48
N ARG A 340 -13.99 4.66 12.54
CA ARG A 340 -13.65 5.87 13.30
C ARG A 340 -12.25 5.80 13.93
N ILE A 341 -11.88 4.66 14.51
CA ILE A 341 -10.55 4.48 15.09
C ILE A 341 -9.48 4.57 13.99
N TYR A 342 -9.70 3.92 12.85
CA TYR A 342 -8.77 3.99 11.73
C TYR A 342 -8.66 5.39 11.11
N LEU A 343 -9.74 6.19 11.10
CA LEU A 343 -9.70 7.60 10.71
C LEU A 343 -8.74 8.42 11.59
N LEU A 344 -8.71 8.18 12.90
CA LEU A 344 -7.71 8.78 13.79
C LEU A 344 -6.30 8.31 13.44
N GLY A 345 -6.14 7.01 13.11
CA GLY A 345 -4.89 6.46 12.62
C GLY A 345 -4.36 7.15 11.36
N VAL A 346 -5.22 7.56 10.43
CA VAL A 346 -4.80 8.33 9.23
C VAL A 346 -4.15 9.66 9.63
N LEU A 347 -4.70 10.37 10.62
CA LEU A 347 -4.11 11.62 11.08
C LEU A 347 -2.71 11.40 11.63
N LEU A 348 -2.51 10.33 12.40
CA LEU A 348 -1.19 9.97 12.91
C LEU A 348 -0.23 9.66 11.77
N LEU A 349 -0.66 8.85 10.79
CA LEU A 349 0.16 8.55 9.61
C LEU A 349 0.48 9.82 8.80
N ALA A 350 -0.45 10.77 8.67
CA ALA A 350 -0.22 12.03 7.98
C ALA A 350 0.86 12.88 8.65
N ILE A 351 1.00 12.77 9.97
CA ILE A 351 2.02 13.48 10.77
C ILE A 351 3.37 12.77 10.65
N PHE A 352 3.42 11.44 10.79
CA PHE A 352 4.68 10.69 10.84
C PHE A 352 5.26 10.34 9.46
N ALA A 353 4.43 10.16 8.43
CA ALA A 353 4.90 9.71 7.12
C ALA A 353 6.00 10.59 6.49
N PRO A 354 5.94 11.95 6.55
CA PRO A 354 7.04 12.77 6.05
C PRO A 354 8.37 12.47 6.73
N TYR A 355 8.39 12.29 8.06
CA TYR A 355 9.60 11.94 8.81
C TYR A 355 10.13 10.57 8.41
N ASP A 356 9.25 9.57 8.26
CA ASP A 356 9.63 8.23 7.79
C ASP A 356 10.30 8.31 6.41
N HIS A 357 9.77 9.11 5.48
CA HIS A 357 10.37 9.30 4.17
C HIS A 357 11.76 9.95 4.22
N VAL A 358 12.03 10.86 5.16
CA VAL A 358 13.39 11.39 5.37
C VAL A 358 14.32 10.31 5.93
N LEU A 359 13.83 9.49 6.85
CA LEU A 359 14.62 8.38 7.41
C LEU A 359 15.03 7.38 6.32
N PHE A 360 14.11 7.06 5.39
CA PHE A 360 14.41 6.23 4.23
C PHE A 360 15.41 6.89 3.28
N ALA A 361 15.24 8.19 2.99
CA ALA A 361 16.15 8.93 2.10
C ALA A 361 17.57 9.08 2.65
N THR A 362 17.74 8.97 3.98
CA THR A 362 19.05 9.07 4.65
C THR A 362 19.74 7.70 4.87
N ASN A 363 19.20 6.61 4.31
CA ASN A 363 19.79 5.26 4.31
C ASN A 363 19.99 4.59 5.70
N HIS A 364 19.20 4.95 6.71
CA HIS A 364 19.30 4.38 8.07
C HIS A 364 18.50 3.08 8.28
N HIS A 365 18.50 2.19 7.29
CA HIS A 365 17.61 1.00 7.23
C HIS A 365 17.76 0.01 8.40
N ARG A 366 18.94 -0.09 9.02
CA ARG A 366 19.18 -1.06 10.13
C ARG A 366 18.37 -0.76 11.39
N GLY A 367 18.12 0.51 11.69
CA GLY A 367 17.31 0.89 12.85
C GLY A 367 15.82 0.57 12.66
N ILE A 368 15.35 0.66 11.41
CA ILE A 368 13.95 0.37 11.04
C ILE A 368 13.60 -1.08 11.35
N VAL A 369 14.51 -2.04 11.14
CA VAL A 369 14.26 -3.47 11.45
C VAL A 369 13.94 -3.67 12.94
N LYS A 370 14.70 -3.01 13.83
CA LYS A 370 14.48 -3.12 15.29
C LYS A 370 13.13 -2.51 15.69
N ILE A 371 12.78 -1.38 15.09
CA ILE A 371 11.50 -0.72 15.33
C ILE A 371 10.36 -1.59 14.83
N ASN A 372 10.46 -2.16 13.63
CA ASN A 372 9.43 -3.07 13.09
C ASN A 372 9.24 -4.30 13.98
N LEU A 373 10.32 -4.89 14.51
CA LEU A 373 10.22 -6.00 15.45
C LEU A 373 9.48 -5.59 16.73
N LEU A 374 9.84 -4.44 17.33
CA LEU A 374 9.16 -3.89 18.50
C LEU A 374 7.67 -3.66 18.21
N THR A 375 7.34 -3.05 17.06
CA THR A 375 5.97 -2.79 16.62
C THR A 375 5.18 -4.09 16.45
N THR A 376 5.78 -5.13 15.84
CA THR A 376 5.13 -6.45 15.72
C THR A 376 4.83 -7.06 17.08
N LEU A 377 5.81 -7.04 18.00
CA LEU A 377 5.61 -7.58 19.35
C LEU A 377 4.52 -6.83 20.13
N LEU A 378 4.53 -5.49 20.03
CA LEU A 378 3.50 -4.64 20.64
C LEU A 378 2.12 -4.92 20.03
N LEU A 379 2.03 -5.05 18.71
CA LEU A 379 0.79 -5.36 18.01
C LEU A 379 0.20 -6.70 18.46
N LEU A 380 1.03 -7.74 18.54
CA LEU A 380 0.61 -9.06 19.02
C LEU A 380 0.19 -9.01 20.49
N PHE A 381 0.94 -8.32 21.34
CA PHE A 381 0.59 -8.16 22.75
C PHE A 381 -0.74 -7.42 22.94
N LEU A 382 -0.91 -6.26 22.29
CA LEU A 382 -2.15 -5.49 22.37
C LEU A 382 -3.32 -6.25 21.76
N GLY A 383 -3.12 -6.93 20.63
CA GLY A 383 -4.12 -7.78 20.02
C GLY A 383 -4.60 -8.87 20.99
N TRP A 384 -3.66 -9.52 21.69
CA TRP A 384 -3.98 -10.61 22.61
C TRP A 384 -4.79 -10.12 23.81
N GLN A 385 -4.53 -8.91 24.30
CA GLN A 385 -5.24 -8.32 25.44
C GLN A 385 -6.59 -7.70 25.05
N LEU A 386 -6.66 -7.02 23.90
CA LEU A 386 -7.83 -6.20 23.52
C LEU A 386 -8.87 -6.99 22.72
N ILE A 387 -8.48 -7.92 21.85
CA ILE A 387 -9.41 -8.63 20.96
C ILE A 387 -10.41 -9.51 21.73
N PRO A 388 -10.02 -10.27 22.77
CA PRO A 388 -10.99 -11.09 23.50
C PRO A 388 -12.12 -10.27 24.13
N ARG A 389 -11.82 -9.04 24.58
CA ARG A 389 -12.76 -8.17 25.30
C ARG A 389 -13.54 -7.22 24.39
N PHE A 390 -12.89 -6.69 23.34
CA PHE A 390 -13.44 -5.62 22.49
C PHE A 390 -13.59 -6.02 21.01
N GLY A 391 -13.28 -7.27 20.66
CA GLY A 391 -13.38 -7.79 19.30
C GLY A 391 -12.67 -6.93 18.26
N GLY A 392 -13.37 -6.61 17.16
CA GLY A 392 -12.81 -5.82 16.06
C GLY A 392 -12.41 -4.39 16.45
N VAL A 393 -13.07 -3.79 17.45
CA VAL A 393 -12.69 -2.48 18.01
C VAL A 393 -11.35 -2.58 18.73
N GLY A 394 -11.13 -3.67 19.48
CA GLY A 394 -9.85 -3.97 20.12
C GLY A 394 -8.71 -4.15 19.11
N ALA A 395 -8.96 -4.86 18.00
CA ALA A 395 -8.01 -5.00 16.92
C ALA A 395 -7.64 -3.64 16.28
N ALA A 396 -8.63 -2.76 16.06
CA ALA A 396 -8.39 -1.43 15.52
C ALA A 396 -7.49 -0.57 16.44
N TRP A 397 -7.76 -0.57 17.75
CA TRP A 397 -6.93 0.14 18.72
C TRP A 397 -5.51 -0.44 18.81
N ALA A 398 -5.37 -1.77 18.82
CA ALA A 398 -4.06 -2.41 18.81
C ALA A 398 -3.20 -1.92 17.63
N ASN A 399 -3.80 -1.84 16.43
CA ASN A 399 -3.11 -1.39 15.23
C ASN A 399 -2.74 0.10 15.27
N VAL A 400 -3.70 0.97 15.64
CA VAL A 400 -3.46 2.42 15.69
C VAL A 400 -2.42 2.79 16.76
N ILE A 401 -2.44 2.13 17.92
CA ILE A 401 -1.41 2.31 18.96
C ILE A 401 -0.05 1.83 18.47
N ALA A 402 0.01 0.68 17.79
CA ALA A 402 1.26 0.18 17.20
C ALA A 402 1.82 1.16 16.15
N TRP A 403 0.97 1.76 15.30
CA TRP A 403 1.40 2.81 14.35
C TRP A 403 1.92 4.06 15.06
N LEU A 404 1.25 4.51 16.12
CA LEU A 404 1.70 5.66 16.91
C LEU A 404 3.10 5.43 17.50
N VAL A 405 3.30 4.28 18.15
CA VAL A 405 4.59 3.92 18.75
C VAL A 405 5.66 3.77 17.68
N SER A 406 5.34 3.10 16.58
CA SER A 406 6.25 2.92 15.44
C SER A 406 6.70 4.28 14.86
N GLY A 407 5.74 5.16 14.54
CA GLY A 407 6.03 6.49 13.99
C GLY A 407 6.84 7.34 14.95
N TRP A 408 6.53 7.30 16.25
CA TRP A 408 7.31 8.00 17.25
C TRP A 408 8.75 7.47 17.36
N CYS A 409 8.94 6.15 17.42
CA CYS A 409 10.27 5.55 17.45
C CYS A 409 11.09 5.86 16.18
N GLN A 410 10.45 5.87 15.01
CA GLN A 410 11.12 6.25 13.75
C GLN A 410 11.52 7.72 13.75
N PHE A 411 10.65 8.60 14.23
CA PHE A 411 10.99 10.01 14.43
C PHE A 411 12.17 10.20 15.40
N GLN A 412 12.18 9.49 16.54
CA GLN A 412 13.28 9.58 17.50
C GLN A 412 14.61 9.12 16.90
N LEU A 413 14.59 8.02 16.13
CA LEU A 413 15.76 7.57 15.40
C LEU A 413 16.23 8.61 14.37
N LEU A 414 15.29 9.22 13.63
CA LEU A 414 15.59 10.30 12.70
C LEU A 414 16.23 11.49 13.40
N HIS A 415 15.67 11.93 14.53
CA HIS A 415 16.19 13.04 15.33
C HIS A 415 17.63 12.76 15.77
N GLN A 416 17.90 11.58 16.33
CA GLN A 416 19.25 11.19 16.76
C GLN A 416 20.27 11.17 15.62
N LYS A 417 19.86 10.82 14.39
CA LYS A 417 20.78 10.69 13.25
C LYS A 417 20.97 11.99 12.46
N THR A 418 19.94 12.81 12.37
CA THR A 418 19.94 13.98 11.48
C THR A 418 19.98 15.31 12.25
N GLY A 419 19.48 15.33 13.48
CA GLY A 419 19.21 16.54 14.27
C GLY A 419 17.89 17.23 13.91
N LEU A 420 17.07 16.65 13.02
CA LEU A 420 15.77 17.21 12.64
C LEU A 420 14.84 17.28 13.84
N LYS A 421 14.17 18.41 14.03
CA LYS A 421 13.26 18.64 15.15
C LYS A 421 11.83 18.28 14.75
N PHE A 422 11.02 17.94 15.76
CA PHE A 422 9.59 17.75 15.56
C PHE A 422 8.95 19.11 15.23
N LEU A 423 7.91 19.10 14.41
CA LEU A 423 7.17 20.31 14.06
C LEU A 423 6.57 20.94 15.32
N THR A 424 6.88 22.21 15.57
CA THR A 424 6.39 22.97 16.72
C THR A 424 5.36 24.02 16.34
N ASP A 425 5.55 24.71 15.22
CA ASP A 425 4.61 25.68 14.69
C ASP A 425 3.67 25.05 13.67
N TRP A 426 2.38 24.91 14.02
CA TRP A 426 1.34 24.33 13.16
C TRP A 426 0.64 25.37 12.27
N ARG A 427 0.98 26.65 12.39
CA ARG A 427 0.36 27.72 11.62
C ARG A 427 0.78 27.63 10.16
N LEU A 428 -0.19 27.85 9.27
CA LEU A 428 0.08 28.02 7.85
C LEU A 428 0.45 29.47 7.58
N SER A 429 1.64 29.70 7.05
CA SER A 429 2.07 31.00 6.54
C SER A 429 1.25 31.40 5.31
N GLN A 430 1.26 32.69 4.96
CA GLN A 430 0.54 33.16 3.76
C GLN A 430 1.02 32.49 2.46
N LEU A 431 2.31 32.13 2.39
CA LEU A 431 2.88 31.41 1.25
C LEU A 431 2.28 29.98 1.17
N GLU A 432 2.20 29.29 2.31
CA GLU A 432 1.62 27.94 2.43
C GLU A 432 0.11 27.93 2.11
N LEU A 433 -0.62 28.95 2.54
CA LEU A 433 -2.03 29.15 2.18
C LEU A 433 -2.20 29.38 0.67
N LYS A 434 -1.34 30.20 0.05
CA LYS A 434 -1.33 30.38 -1.41
C LYS A 434 -1.05 29.06 -2.14
N TYR A 435 -0.21 28.18 -1.60
CA TYR A 435 0.03 26.85 -2.19
C TYR A 435 -1.19 25.94 -2.06
N LEU A 436 -1.83 25.88 -0.89
CA LEU A 436 -3.07 25.13 -0.73
C LEU A 436 -4.11 25.61 -1.74
N TYR A 437 -4.30 26.93 -1.84
CA TYR A 437 -5.22 27.54 -2.80
C TYR A 437 -4.84 27.20 -4.26
N GLY A 438 -3.57 27.29 -4.62
CA GLY A 438 -3.07 26.94 -5.95
C GLY A 438 -3.25 25.46 -6.28
N LEU A 439 -3.06 24.56 -5.31
CA LEU A 439 -3.28 23.13 -5.45
C LEU A 439 -4.77 22.86 -5.74
N PHE A 440 -5.68 23.40 -4.93
CA PHE A 440 -7.13 23.29 -5.17
C PHE A 440 -7.55 23.85 -6.53
N ASN A 441 -7.04 25.02 -6.91
CA ASN A 441 -7.40 25.64 -8.19
C ASN A 441 -6.86 24.84 -9.39
N SER A 442 -5.66 24.25 -9.28
CA SER A 442 -5.10 23.38 -10.32
C SER A 442 -5.86 22.05 -10.47
N PHE A 443 -6.31 21.44 -9.37
CA PHE A 443 -7.20 20.28 -9.41
C PHE A 443 -8.54 20.63 -10.06
N SER A 444 -9.16 21.74 -9.65
CA SER A 444 -10.39 22.28 -10.25
C SER A 444 -10.25 22.44 -11.77
N GLN A 445 -9.21 23.14 -12.22
CA GLN A 445 -8.99 23.38 -13.64
C GLN A 445 -8.70 22.10 -14.44
N ALA A 446 -8.01 21.12 -13.84
CA ALA A 446 -7.76 19.82 -14.47
C ALA A 446 -9.06 19.02 -14.67
N VAL A 447 -9.94 19.02 -13.65
CA VAL A 447 -11.26 18.37 -13.73
C VAL A 447 -12.17 19.07 -14.75
N PHE A 448 -12.22 20.40 -14.75
CA PHE A 448 -13.04 21.18 -15.69
C PHE A 448 -12.56 21.09 -17.15
N ARG A 449 -11.25 21.05 -17.39
CA ARG A 449 -10.70 20.85 -18.76
C ARG A 449 -10.95 19.44 -19.29
N ALA A 450 -10.96 18.42 -18.42
CA ALA A 450 -11.36 17.06 -18.80
C ALA A 450 -12.86 16.97 -19.15
N GLY A 451 -13.71 17.75 -18.48
CA GLY A 451 -15.14 17.88 -18.82
C GLY A 451 -15.39 18.54 -20.18
N ARG A 452 -14.73 19.66 -20.48
CA ARG A 452 -14.92 20.39 -21.76
C ARG A 452 -14.44 19.62 -23.00
N LYS A 453 -13.47 18.71 -22.88
CA LYS A 453 -13.06 17.86 -24.01
C LYS A 453 -14.06 16.74 -24.33
N LYS A 454 -15.03 16.44 -23.46
CA LYS A 454 -16.09 15.46 -23.70
C LYS A 454 -17.44 16.07 -24.09
N THR A 455 -17.59 17.39 -23.95
CA THR A 455 -18.74 18.15 -24.48
C THR A 455 -18.24 19.06 -25.60
N GLY A 456 -17.73 18.47 -26.67
CA GLY A 456 -17.57 19.15 -27.96
C GLY A 456 -18.90 19.12 -28.69
N PHE A 457 -19.81 19.99 -28.27
CA PHE A 457 -20.62 20.75 -29.22
C PHE A 457 -19.90 22.07 -29.45
#